data_AF-A0A1R1RHP5-F1
#
_entry.id   AF-A0A1R1RHP5-F1
#
_cell.length_a   1.000
_cell.length_b   1.000
_cell.length_c   1.000
_cell.angle_alpha   90.00
_cell.angle_beta   90.00
_cell.angle_gamma   90.00
#
_symmetry.space_group_name_H-M   'P 1'
#
loop_
_entity.id
_entity.type
_entity.pdbx_description
1 polymer ?
#
loop_
_entity_poly.entity_id
_entity_poly.type
_entity_poly.pdbx_seq_one_letter_code
_entity_poly.pdbx_strand_id
1 'polypeptide(L)'
;MQRYLEKEALLVSINEKRQMMVEAAEVYGYTGDETIKQSQELDQLIYQYQKLSMNDHYTPDKPLHDFLDGIDCLIVEKYTA
;
A
#
# COMPACT_ATOMS: atom_id res chain seq x y z
N MET A 1 14.95 -1.78 -22.52
CA MET A 1 15.13 -3.14 -21.95
C MET A 1 15.32 -3.08 -20.43
N GLN A 2 16.29 -2.32 -19.92
CA GLN A 2 16.60 -2.27 -18.47
C GLN A 2 15.42 -1.84 -17.58
N ARG A 3 14.66 -0.79 -17.97
CA ARG A 3 13.44 -0.35 -17.26
C ARG A 3 12.34 -1.42 -17.16
N TYR A 4 12.32 -2.39 -18.07
CA TYR A 4 11.31 -3.45 -18.07
C TYR A 4 11.64 -4.52 -17.01
N LEU A 5 12.91 -4.87 -16.86
CA LEU A 5 13.38 -5.78 -15.81
C LEU A 5 13.20 -5.18 -14.41
N GLU A 6 13.48 -3.88 -14.25
CA GLU A 6 13.24 -3.16 -13.00
C GLU A 6 11.74 -3.17 -12.63
N LYS A 7 10.87 -3.02 -13.63
CA LYS A 7 9.42 -3.06 -13.46
C LYS A 7 8.93 -4.46 -13.07
N GLU A 8 9.47 -5.52 -13.68
CA GLU A 8 9.13 -6.90 -13.33
C GLU A 8 9.61 -7.27 -11.92
N ALA A 9 10.84 -6.90 -11.56
CA ALA A 9 11.35 -7.10 -10.21
C ALA A 9 10.46 -6.44 -9.15
N LEU A 10 9.99 -5.22 -9.44
CA LEU A 10 9.12 -4.49 -8.53
C LEU A 10 7.71 -5.10 -8.43
N LEU A 11 7.18 -5.69 -9.51
CA LEU A 11 5.93 -6.46 -9.46
C LEU A 11 6.04 -7.70 -8.58
N VAL A 12 7.16 -8.40 -8.64
CA VAL A 12 7.42 -9.55 -7.77
C VAL A 12 7.41 -9.10 -6.32
N SER A 13 8.14 -8.02 -5.98
CA SER A 13 8.16 -7.48 -4.62
C SER A 13 6.78 -7.00 -4.14
N ILE A 14 5.96 -6.39 -5.00
CA ILE A 14 4.58 -6.00 -4.67
C ILE A 14 3.74 -7.24 -4.32
N ASN A 15 3.85 -8.32 -5.10
CA ASN A 15 3.09 -9.53 -4.85
C ASN A 15 3.53 -10.25 -3.56
N GLU A 16 4.84 -10.35 -3.33
CA GLU A 16 5.39 -10.89 -2.09
C GLU A 16 4.91 -10.08 -0.89
N LYS A 17 4.97 -8.74 -0.99
CA LYS A 17 4.56 -7.87 0.11
C LYS A 17 3.06 -7.91 0.38
N ARG A 18 2.24 -8.05 -0.66
CA ARG A 18 0.80 -8.28 -0.53
C ARG A 18 0.50 -9.57 0.21
N GLN A 19 1.21 -10.64 -0.12
CA GLN A 19 1.06 -11.93 0.56
C GLN A 19 1.40 -11.81 2.05
N MET A 20 2.51 -11.15 2.38
CA MET A 20 2.88 -10.88 3.79
C MET A 20 1.84 -10.04 4.52
N MET A 21 1.23 -9.05 3.87
CA MET A 21 0.16 -8.25 4.47
C MET A 21 -1.09 -9.09 4.77
N VAL A 22 -1.46 -10.00 3.86
CA VAL A 22 -2.59 -10.92 4.08
C VAL A 22 -2.29 -11.87 5.24
N GLU A 23 -1.10 -12.46 5.28
CA GLU A 23 -0.68 -13.33 6.38
C GLU A 23 -0.66 -12.57 7.72
N ALA A 24 -0.15 -11.33 7.72
CA ALA A 24 -0.20 -10.47 8.90
C ALA A 24 -1.64 -10.15 9.31
N ALA A 25 -2.55 -9.91 8.36
CA ALA A 25 -3.96 -9.68 8.66
C ALA A 25 -4.65 -10.91 9.26
N GLU A 26 -4.28 -12.12 8.81
CA GLU A 26 -4.79 -13.37 9.36
C GLU A 26 -4.30 -13.61 10.80
N VAL A 27 -3.08 -13.19 11.13
CA VAL A 27 -2.46 -13.40 12.45
C VAL A 27 -2.76 -12.27 13.44
N TYR A 28 -2.57 -11.03 13.02
CA TYR A 28 -2.64 -9.81 13.85
C TYR A 28 -3.92 -9.00 13.63
N GLY A 29 -4.76 -9.38 12.67
CA GLY A 29 -5.94 -8.62 12.26
C GLY A 29 -5.60 -7.48 11.30
N TYR A 30 -6.61 -6.96 10.60
CA TYR A 30 -6.45 -5.86 9.64
C TYR A 30 -6.03 -4.53 10.28
N THR A 31 -6.28 -4.36 11.58
CA THR A 31 -5.90 -3.17 12.37
C THR A 31 -4.68 -3.41 13.24
N GLY A 32 -4.01 -4.56 13.11
CA GLY A 32 -2.77 -4.82 13.83
C GLY A 32 -1.64 -3.94 13.28
N ASP A 33 -0.80 -3.42 14.17
CA ASP A 33 0.34 -2.56 13.80
C ASP A 33 1.23 -3.21 12.73
N GLU A 34 1.42 -4.51 12.81
CA GLU A 34 2.19 -5.27 11.82
C GLU A 34 1.49 -5.23 10.45
N THR A 35 0.19 -5.48 10.38
CA THR A 35 -0.59 -5.41 9.14
C THR A 35 -0.60 -4.00 8.54
N ILE A 36 -0.72 -2.97 9.38
CA ILE A 36 -0.67 -1.55 8.97
C ILE A 36 0.71 -1.22 8.40
N LYS A 37 1.78 -1.70 9.03
CA LYS A 37 3.14 -1.54 8.53
C LYS A 37 3.32 -2.24 7.18
N GLN A 38 2.84 -3.48 7.05
CA GLN A 38 2.87 -4.20 5.78
C GLN A 38 2.07 -3.47 4.69
N SER A 39 0.93 -2.85 5.01
CA SER A 39 0.14 -2.08 4.04
C SER A 39 0.86 -0.80 3.59
N GLN A 40 1.48 -0.06 4.52
CA GLN A 40 2.25 1.14 4.19
C GLN A 40 3.45 0.82 3.28
N GLU A 41 4.18 -0.26 3.58
CA GLU A 41 5.31 -0.69 2.77
C GLU A 41 4.87 -1.20 1.40
N LEU A 42 3.71 -1.89 1.31
CA LEU A 42 3.10 -2.29 0.04
C LEU A 42 2.74 -1.06 -0.82
N ASP A 43 2.14 -0.04 -0.23
CA ASP A 43 1.75 1.19 -0.94
C ASP A 43 2.98 1.93 -1.51
N GLN A 44 4.10 1.94 -0.78
CA GLN A 44 5.35 2.51 -1.29
C GLN A 44 5.88 1.77 -2.52
N LEU A 45 5.83 0.44 -2.53
CA LEU A 45 6.23 -0.36 -3.67
C LEU A 45 5.31 -0.13 -4.88
N ILE A 46 4.00 -0.04 -4.65
CA ILE A 46 3.02 0.29 -5.68
C ILE A 46 3.29 1.67 -6.26
N TYR A 47 3.57 2.67 -5.41
CA TYR A 47 3.89 4.02 -5.85
C TYR A 47 5.17 4.05 -6.71
N GLN A 48 6.21 3.33 -6.33
CA GLN A 48 7.43 3.22 -7.13
C GLN A 48 7.16 2.57 -8.49
N TYR A 49 6.34 1.52 -8.52
CA TYR A 49 5.97 0.83 -9.76
C TYR A 49 5.15 1.71 -10.69
N GLN A 50 4.18 2.42 -10.12
CA GLN A 50 3.43 3.42 -10.82
C GLN A 50 4.39 4.47 -11.38
N LYS A 51 5.23 5.11 -10.57
CA LYS A 51 6.20 6.12 -11.01
C LYS A 51 7.10 5.64 -12.15
N LEU A 52 7.58 4.40 -12.10
CA LEU A 52 8.35 3.80 -13.20
C LEU A 52 7.50 3.61 -14.46
N SER A 53 6.22 3.30 -14.32
CA SER A 53 5.26 3.12 -15.40
C SER A 53 4.61 4.44 -15.90
N MET A 54 4.59 5.52 -15.13
CA MET A 54 3.90 6.79 -15.45
C MET A 54 4.72 7.73 -16.32
N ASN A 55 6.00 7.43 -16.59
CA ASN A 55 6.79 8.20 -17.54
C ASN A 55 6.24 8.17 -19.00
N ASP A 56 5.15 7.43 -19.27
CA ASP A 56 4.50 7.40 -20.59
C ASP A 56 3.04 7.92 -20.65
N HIS A 57 2.36 8.25 -19.53
CA HIS A 57 1.12 9.09 -19.39
C HIS A 57 0.32 8.64 -18.15
N TYR A 58 0.32 9.42 -17.07
CA TYR A 58 -0.78 9.45 -16.09
C TYR A 58 -0.72 10.75 -15.29
N THR A 59 -1.84 11.46 -15.26
CA THR A 59 -2.01 12.71 -14.50
C THR A 59 -2.27 12.41 -13.03
N PRO A 60 -1.67 13.17 -12.10
CA PRO A 60 -1.91 13.07 -10.67
C PRO A 60 -3.27 13.71 -10.31
N ASP A 61 -4.36 13.21 -10.90
CA ASP A 61 -5.72 13.63 -10.54
C ASP A 61 -6.49 12.44 -9.97
N LYS A 62 -6.06 11.96 -8.80
CA LYS A 62 -6.95 11.64 -7.67
C LYS A 62 -6.15 11.15 -6.46
N PRO A 63 -6.49 11.62 -5.25
CA PRO A 63 -5.57 11.68 -4.13
C PRO A 63 -5.73 10.42 -3.30
N LEU A 64 -4.75 9.52 -3.35
CA LEU A 64 -4.56 8.54 -2.26
C LEU A 64 -4.15 9.21 -0.94
N HIS A 65 -3.93 10.52 -0.95
CA HIS A 65 -3.83 11.36 0.24
C HIS A 65 -5.19 11.62 0.92
N ASP A 66 -6.33 11.56 0.20
CA ASP A 66 -7.66 11.73 0.82
C ASP A 66 -8.06 10.53 1.69
N PHE A 67 -7.46 9.35 1.45
CA PHE A 67 -7.72 8.18 2.29
C PHE A 67 -6.96 8.25 3.63
N LEU A 68 -5.93 9.09 3.74
CA LEU A 68 -5.11 9.22 4.94
C LEU A 68 -5.47 10.46 5.79
N ASP A 69 -6.04 11.51 5.19
CA ASP A 69 -6.63 12.64 5.94
C ASP A 69 -7.95 12.28 6.65
N GLY A 70 -8.59 11.16 6.28
CA GLY A 70 -9.86 10.69 6.87
C GLY A 70 -9.72 9.61 7.96
N ILE A 71 -8.51 9.11 8.24
CA ILE A 71 -8.30 8.04 9.24
C ILE A 71 -8.21 8.57 10.68
N ASP A 72 -8.32 9.89 10.88
CA ASP A 72 -8.48 10.46 12.23
C ASP A 72 -9.89 10.24 12.85
N CYS A 73 -10.86 9.66 12.12
CA CYS A 73 -12.25 9.56 12.63
C CYS A 73 -12.78 8.13 12.92
N LEU A 74 -12.04 7.05 12.64
CA LEU A 74 -12.55 5.68 12.93
C LEU A 74 -11.98 5.05 14.21
N ILE A 75 -11.18 5.79 14.99
CA ILE A 75 -10.64 5.30 16.28
C ILE A 75 -11.56 5.61 17.47
N VAL A 76 -12.61 6.43 17.35
CA VAL A 76 -13.43 6.81 18.52
C VAL A 76 -14.91 6.64 18.22
N GLU A 77 -15.46 5.42 18.30
CA GLU A 77 -16.91 5.25 18.61
C GLU A 77 -17.37 3.83 19.02
N LYS A 78 -16.46 2.90 19.35
CA LYS A 78 -16.85 1.59 19.91
C LYS A 78 -16.14 1.20 21.20
N TYR A 79 -15.37 2.10 21.81
CA TYR A 79 -14.75 1.94 23.13
C TYR A 79 -15.15 3.06 24.10
N THR A 80 -16.45 3.26 24.31
CA THR A 80 -16.97 3.83 25.56
C THR A 80 -18.33 3.18 25.84
N ALA A 81 -18.53 2.89 27.13
CA ALA A 81 -19.59 2.09 27.76
C ALA A 81 -21.03 2.33 27.27
#